data_AF-A0A9D4K719-F1
#
_entry.id   AF-A0A9D4K719-F1
#
_cell.length_a   1.000
_cell.length_b   1.000
_cell.length_c   1.000
_cell.angle_alpha   90.00
_cell.angle_beta   90.00
_cell.angle_gamma   90.00
#
_symmetry.space_group_name_H-M   'P 1'
#
loop_
_entity.id
_entity.type
_entity.pdbx_description
1 polymer ?
#
loop_
_entity_poly.entity_id
_entity_poly.type
_entity_poly.pdbx_seq_one_letter_code
_entity_poly.pdbx_strand_id
1 'polypeptide(L)'
;MPRFKDENMEDYIQLLRDFEIKKRAVDSTKGVKTTIKVPISFFDCVQNTTGSSMKDILKTSGYGKKITIKGDKLRLDADIMPSFFTTSLLNTVEHVSDLLQKPECKGVEDILMVGGYSESMLLQDTIKQQFSHMKIIVPPDAGLAVLKGAVIYGHCPSAITERVSKYTYGVSTTKLFDEDKHPLSKREVYSNGEIRCVDLWSVIVTAGDKLIVGEAQNEQSFSPVFEDQKSMDLAIFVTSDKDPKFTTDVGSKQVGSVNVPLSGRGTDRSVGVRMIFGGTEITVECVEKATGRITQLNIDFLM
;
A
#
# COMPACT_ATOMS: atom_id res chain seq x y z
N MET A 1 17.09 -20.45 13.71
CA MET A 1 17.79 -19.49 14.57
C MET A 1 16.91 -18.60 15.49
N PRO A 2 15.59 -18.82 15.73
CA PRO A 2 14.85 -18.02 16.72
C PRO A 2 15.53 -17.99 18.09
N ARG A 3 16.06 -19.14 18.51
CA ARG A 3 16.79 -19.34 19.77
C ARG A 3 17.94 -18.36 20.02
N PHE A 4 18.73 -18.01 19.00
CA PHE A 4 19.83 -17.04 19.16
C PHE A 4 19.32 -15.63 19.46
N LYS A 5 18.26 -15.21 18.77
CA LYS A 5 17.63 -13.91 18.98
C LYS A 5 17.05 -13.81 20.40
N ASP A 6 16.43 -14.88 20.88
CA ASP A 6 15.77 -14.90 22.19
C ASP A 6 16.78 -14.98 23.35
N GLU A 7 17.84 -15.77 23.20
CA GLU A 7 18.85 -15.99 24.26
C GLU A 7 19.97 -14.95 24.25
N ASN A 8 20.27 -14.31 23.12
CA ASN A 8 21.43 -13.41 22.93
C ASN A 8 21.06 -12.15 22.12
N MET A 9 20.06 -11.39 22.58
CA MET A 9 19.51 -10.25 21.84
C MET A 9 20.55 -9.16 21.50
N GLU A 10 21.45 -8.82 22.42
CA GLU A 10 22.48 -7.79 22.19
C GLU A 10 23.42 -8.18 21.04
N ASP A 11 23.96 -9.39 21.09
CA ASP A 11 24.82 -9.95 20.05
C ASP A 11 24.07 -10.10 18.71
N TYR A 12 22.79 -10.46 18.75
CA TYR A 12 21.95 -10.51 17.55
C TYR A 12 21.80 -9.14 16.89
N ILE A 13 21.51 -8.09 17.67
CA ILE A 13 21.41 -6.72 17.15
C ILE A 13 22.76 -6.28 16.57
N GLN A 14 23.87 -6.58 17.25
CA GLN A 14 25.20 -6.23 16.78
C GLN A 14 25.54 -6.93 15.45
N LEU A 15 25.22 -8.23 15.33
CA LEU A 15 25.40 -8.98 14.08
C LEU A 15 24.60 -8.36 12.93
N LEU A 16 23.33 -8.01 13.16
CA LEU A 16 22.49 -7.36 12.14
C LEU A 16 23.07 -6.01 11.73
N ARG A 17 23.58 -5.23 12.68
CA ARG A 17 24.17 -3.91 12.41
C ARG A 17 25.46 -4.01 11.61
N ASP A 18 26.33 -4.96 11.96
CA ASP A 18 27.57 -5.22 11.24
C ASP A 18 27.28 -5.72 9.82
N PHE A 19 26.28 -6.60 9.66
CA PHE A 19 25.81 -7.03 8.35
C PHE A 19 25.28 -5.85 7.52
N GLU A 20 24.46 -4.98 8.10
CA GLU A 20 23.88 -3.81 7.43
C GLU A 20 24.96 -2.83 6.94
N ILE A 21 25.98 -2.55 7.76
CA ILE A 21 27.12 -1.72 7.39
C ILE A 21 27.87 -2.33 6.20
N LYS A 22 28.11 -3.65 6.24
CA LYS A 22 28.80 -4.32 5.14
C LYS A 22 27.97 -4.35 3.87
N LYS A 23 26.67 -4.64 3.97
CA LYS A 23 25.72 -4.62 2.85
C LYS A 23 25.78 -3.29 2.08
N ARG A 24 25.78 -2.15 2.77
CA ARG A 24 25.85 -0.81 2.16
C ARG A 24 27.19 -0.53 1.47
N ALA A 25 28.26 -1.16 1.92
CA ALA A 25 29.61 -0.97 1.37
C ALA A 25 29.94 -1.93 0.22
N VAL A 26 29.04 -2.85 -0.14
CA VAL A 26 29.29 -3.81 -1.22
C VAL A 26 29.25 -3.09 -2.56
N ASP A 27 30.35 -3.23 -3.29
CA ASP A 27 30.52 -2.77 -4.66
C ASP A 27 30.95 -3.98 -5.50
N SER A 28 30.04 -4.48 -6.34
CA SER A 28 30.27 -5.66 -7.17
C SER A 28 31.36 -5.43 -8.22
N THR A 29 31.64 -4.17 -8.59
CA THR A 29 32.64 -3.84 -9.60
C THR A 29 34.08 -4.02 -9.11
N LYS A 30 34.29 -3.94 -7.79
CA LYS A 30 35.63 -3.97 -7.19
C LYS A 30 36.13 -5.37 -6.83
N GLY A 31 35.27 -6.40 -6.88
CA GLY A 31 35.67 -7.77 -6.57
C GLY A 31 36.24 -7.96 -5.15
N VAL A 32 35.81 -7.15 -4.18
CA VAL A 32 36.39 -7.12 -2.84
C VAL A 32 35.73 -8.16 -1.94
N LYS A 33 36.56 -8.92 -1.21
CA LYS A 33 36.08 -9.85 -0.18
C LYS A 33 35.40 -9.09 0.96
N THR A 34 34.24 -9.57 1.40
CA THR A 34 33.51 -8.96 2.52
C THR A 34 33.88 -9.64 3.82
N THR A 35 34.15 -8.87 4.88
CA THR A 35 34.39 -9.43 6.22
C THR A 35 33.31 -8.94 7.17
N ILE A 36 32.61 -9.89 7.78
CA ILE A 36 31.52 -9.65 8.73
C ILE A 36 31.99 -10.14 10.10
N LYS A 37 31.81 -9.32 11.13
CA LYS A 37 32.03 -9.74 12.51
C LYS A 37 30.82 -10.53 12.97
N VAL A 38 31.05 -11.68 13.57
CA VAL A 38 30.03 -12.60 14.03
C VAL A 38 30.31 -12.90 15.51
N PRO A 39 29.38 -12.60 16.43
CA PRO A 39 29.57 -12.84 17.86
C PRO A 39 29.92 -14.29 18.17
N ILE A 40 30.73 -14.51 19.22
CA ILE A 40 31.15 -15.87 19.63
C ILE A 40 29.93 -16.70 20.05
N SER A 41 28.99 -16.07 20.77
CA SER A 41 27.70 -16.65 21.16
C SER A 41 26.90 -17.21 19.98
N PHE A 42 27.05 -16.64 18.77
CA PHE A 42 26.42 -17.18 17.57
C PHE A 42 27.05 -18.51 17.15
N PHE A 43 28.38 -18.61 17.17
CA PHE A 43 29.08 -19.87 16.88
C PHE A 43 28.72 -20.95 17.91
N ASP A 44 28.63 -20.59 19.19
CA ASP A 44 28.21 -21.50 20.25
C ASP A 44 26.76 -21.96 20.05
N CYS A 45 25.86 -21.04 19.70
CA CYS A 45 24.47 -21.35 19.39
C CYS A 45 24.35 -22.33 18.21
N VAL A 46 25.16 -22.15 17.16
CA VAL A 46 25.22 -23.09 16.02
C VAL A 46 25.67 -24.47 16.49
N GLN A 47 26.74 -24.55 17.28
CA GLN A 47 27.26 -25.82 17.76
C GLN A 47 26.26 -26.54 18.66
N ASN A 48 25.60 -25.82 19.59
CA ASN A 48 24.59 -26.39 20.47
C ASN A 48 23.32 -26.84 19.74
N THR A 49 22.97 -26.17 18.64
CA THR A 49 21.76 -26.49 17.86
C THR A 49 21.99 -27.62 16.86
N THR A 50 23.17 -27.66 16.22
CA THR A 50 23.46 -28.59 15.11
C THR A 50 24.36 -29.76 15.50
N GLY A 51 24.98 -29.70 16.68
CA GLY A 51 26.00 -30.67 17.12
C GLY A 51 27.33 -30.57 16.36
N SER A 52 27.47 -29.63 15.40
CA SER A 52 28.66 -29.47 14.56
C SER A 52 29.21 -28.05 14.63
N SER A 53 30.53 -27.90 14.54
CA SER A 53 31.13 -26.56 14.48
C SER A 53 30.77 -25.88 13.14
N MET A 54 30.67 -24.54 13.13
CA MET A 54 30.39 -23.82 11.88
C MET A 54 31.46 -24.07 10.81
N LYS A 55 32.72 -24.31 11.20
CA LYS A 55 33.78 -24.68 10.25
C LYS A 55 33.49 -26.00 9.56
N ASP A 56 32.97 -26.98 10.29
CA ASP A 56 32.68 -28.30 9.71
C ASP A 56 31.43 -28.26 8.84
N ILE A 57 30.41 -27.49 9.25
CA ILE A 57 29.24 -27.19 8.41
C ILE A 57 29.67 -26.51 7.10
N LEU A 58 30.59 -25.55 7.15
CA LEU A 58 31.08 -24.89 5.94
C LEU A 58 31.84 -25.84 5.03
N LYS A 59 32.63 -26.77 5.57
CA LYS A 59 33.34 -27.78 4.77
C LYS A 59 32.40 -28.75 4.05
N THR A 60 31.31 -29.15 4.69
CA THR A 60 30.30 -30.03 4.09
C THR A 60 29.34 -29.25 3.18
N SER A 61 29.26 -27.92 3.35
CA SER A 61 28.52 -27.04 2.45
C SER A 61 29.26 -26.79 1.14
N GLY A 62 28.51 -26.36 0.11
CA GLY A 62 29.09 -25.85 -1.14
C GLY A 62 29.93 -24.56 -0.98
N TYR A 63 30.00 -23.98 0.22
CA TYR A 63 30.67 -22.70 0.49
C TYR A 63 32.05 -22.82 1.12
N GLY A 64 32.54 -24.04 1.43
CA GLY A 64 33.79 -24.23 2.16
C GLY A 64 35.04 -23.61 1.52
N LYS A 65 35.03 -23.38 0.19
CA LYS A 65 36.10 -22.67 -0.54
C LYS A 65 35.90 -21.16 -0.61
N LYS A 66 34.66 -20.66 -0.45
CA LYS A 66 34.27 -19.26 -0.63
C LYS A 66 34.07 -18.50 0.67
N ILE A 67 33.95 -19.21 1.79
CA ILE A 67 33.73 -18.63 3.11
C ILE A 67 34.80 -19.15 4.08
N THR A 68 35.52 -18.24 4.71
CA THR A 68 36.56 -18.57 5.69
C THR A 68 36.26 -17.94 7.04
N ILE A 69 36.44 -18.69 8.14
CA ILE A 69 36.29 -18.19 9.51
C ILE A 69 37.67 -17.96 10.13
N LYS A 70 37.93 -16.74 10.64
CA LYS A 70 39.13 -16.40 11.41
C LYS A 70 38.74 -15.66 12.69
N GLY A 71 38.82 -16.35 13.82
CA GLY A 71 38.33 -15.82 15.10
C GLY A 71 36.81 -15.60 15.04
N ASP A 72 36.40 -14.39 15.40
CA ASP A 72 35.02 -13.89 15.36
C ASP A 72 34.62 -13.29 14.00
N LYS A 73 35.36 -13.58 12.92
CA LYS A 73 35.14 -12.97 11.60
C LYS A 73 34.83 -14.01 10.54
N LEU A 74 33.77 -13.75 9.79
CA LEU A 74 33.39 -14.46 8.58
C LEU A 74 33.87 -13.68 7.36
N ARG A 75 34.79 -14.24 6.59
CA ARG A 75 35.30 -13.66 5.34
C ARG A 75 34.63 -14.35 4.16
N LEU A 76 33.85 -13.58 3.42
CA LEU A 76 33.11 -13.97 2.23
C LEU A 76 33.90 -13.57 0.99
N ASP A 77 34.02 -14.47 0.03
CA ASP A 77 34.48 -14.12 -1.32
C ASP A 77 33.53 -13.13 -1.99
N ALA A 78 34.04 -12.44 -3.01
CA ALA A 78 33.42 -11.26 -3.59
C ALA A 78 32.03 -11.51 -4.20
N ASP A 79 31.74 -12.74 -4.62
CA ASP A 79 30.48 -13.15 -5.24
C ASP A 79 29.41 -13.55 -4.21
N ILE A 80 29.81 -13.93 -2.99
CA ILE A 80 28.87 -14.44 -1.98
C ILE A 80 27.96 -13.33 -1.45
N MET A 81 28.51 -12.18 -1.06
CA MET A 81 27.69 -11.11 -0.48
C MET A 81 26.66 -10.55 -1.48
N PRO A 82 27.00 -10.28 -2.75
CA PRO A 82 26.00 -9.95 -3.78
C PRO A 82 24.96 -11.05 -4.00
N SER A 83 25.36 -12.33 -3.91
CA SER A 83 24.45 -13.45 -4.19
C SER A 83 23.21 -13.46 -3.28
N PHE A 84 23.34 -12.97 -2.04
CA PHE A 84 22.22 -12.85 -1.09
C PHE A 84 21.10 -11.92 -1.58
N PHE A 85 21.40 -11.01 -2.51
CA PHE A 85 20.47 -10.01 -3.01
C PHE A 85 19.94 -10.33 -4.41
N THR A 86 20.47 -11.34 -5.10
CA THR A 86 20.13 -11.68 -6.50
C THR A 86 18.62 -11.74 -6.73
N THR A 87 17.89 -12.51 -5.92
CA THR A 87 16.44 -12.64 -6.06
C THR A 87 15.72 -11.30 -5.87
N SER A 88 16.12 -10.52 -4.87
CA SER A 88 15.52 -9.20 -4.62
C SER A 88 15.80 -8.23 -5.77
N LEU A 89 17.00 -8.25 -6.34
CA LEU A 89 17.39 -7.42 -7.47
C LEU A 89 16.59 -7.78 -8.73
N LEU A 90 16.50 -9.08 -9.06
CA LEU A 90 15.74 -9.57 -10.21
C LEU A 90 14.25 -9.24 -10.11
N ASN A 91 13.64 -9.51 -8.94
CA ASN A 91 12.22 -9.19 -8.73
C ASN A 91 11.96 -7.68 -8.83
N THR A 92 12.91 -6.84 -8.40
CA THR A 92 12.78 -5.38 -8.54
C THR A 92 12.85 -4.96 -10.01
N VAL A 93 13.78 -5.52 -10.78
CA VAL A 93 13.90 -5.27 -12.21
C VAL A 93 12.64 -5.70 -12.96
N GLU A 94 12.16 -6.92 -12.71
CA GLU A 94 10.94 -7.46 -13.32
C GLU A 94 9.75 -6.54 -13.01
N HIS A 95 9.58 -6.16 -11.75
CA HIS A 95 8.49 -5.29 -11.35
C HIS A 95 8.53 -3.91 -12.04
N VAL A 96 9.72 -3.30 -12.14
CA VAL A 96 9.87 -2.01 -12.85
C VAL A 96 9.55 -2.19 -14.34
N SER A 97 9.99 -3.27 -14.97
CA SER A 97 9.68 -3.60 -16.36
C SER A 97 8.17 -3.74 -16.59
N ASP A 98 7.47 -4.45 -15.71
CA ASP A 98 6.01 -4.64 -15.79
C ASP A 98 5.27 -3.31 -15.65
N LEU A 99 5.72 -2.42 -14.77
CA LEU A 99 5.14 -1.08 -14.61
C LEU A 99 5.32 -0.24 -15.88
N LEU A 100 6.50 -0.25 -16.50
CA LEU A 100 6.78 0.52 -17.71
C LEU A 100 5.97 0.05 -18.93
N GLN A 101 5.47 -1.17 -18.94
CA GLN A 101 4.57 -1.68 -19.98
C GLN A 101 3.13 -1.16 -19.86
N LYS A 102 2.76 -0.58 -18.71
CA LYS A 102 1.40 -0.09 -18.48
C LYS A 102 1.11 1.17 -19.31
N PRO A 103 -0.10 1.30 -19.90
CA PRO A 103 -0.48 2.50 -20.66
C PRO A 103 -0.30 3.81 -19.90
N GLU A 104 -0.48 3.79 -18.58
CA GLU A 104 -0.32 4.92 -17.67
C GLU A 104 1.14 5.40 -17.54
N CYS A 105 2.11 4.54 -17.86
CA CYS A 105 3.54 4.84 -17.83
C CYS A 105 4.11 5.16 -19.23
N LYS A 106 3.24 5.33 -20.24
CA LYS A 106 3.68 5.70 -21.58
C LYS A 106 4.37 7.07 -21.56
N GLY A 107 5.60 7.11 -22.05
CA GLY A 107 6.41 8.35 -22.12
C GLY A 107 7.17 8.67 -20.84
N VAL A 108 7.26 7.75 -19.87
CA VAL A 108 8.18 7.90 -18.74
C VAL A 108 9.62 7.81 -19.25
N GLU A 109 10.44 8.81 -18.91
CA GLU A 109 11.85 8.91 -19.30
C GLU A 109 12.81 8.78 -18.11
N ASP A 110 12.30 9.06 -16.89
CA ASP A 110 13.09 9.19 -15.67
C ASP A 110 12.66 8.13 -14.64
N ILE A 111 13.61 7.51 -13.95
CA ILE A 111 13.38 6.66 -12.77
C ILE A 111 14.04 7.33 -11.56
N LEU A 112 13.24 7.73 -10.59
CA LEU A 112 13.69 8.25 -9.30
C LEU A 112 13.73 7.13 -8.26
N MET A 113 14.92 6.78 -7.78
CA MET A 113 15.13 5.70 -6.80
C MET A 113 15.14 6.26 -5.38
N VAL A 114 14.08 6.02 -4.61
CA VAL A 114 13.96 6.47 -3.20
C VAL A 114 13.87 5.28 -2.23
N GLY A 115 14.03 5.55 -0.93
CA GLY A 115 14.02 4.54 0.12
C GLY A 115 15.40 3.97 0.43
N GLY A 116 15.55 3.33 1.60
CA GLY A 116 16.87 2.91 2.10
C GLY A 116 17.58 1.88 1.22
N TYR A 117 16.84 1.06 0.46
CA TYR A 117 17.46 0.10 -0.46
C TYR A 117 18.04 0.75 -1.72
N SER A 118 17.53 1.92 -2.11
CA SER A 118 18.07 2.72 -3.22
C SER A 118 19.47 3.27 -2.94
N GLU A 119 19.94 3.23 -1.68
CA GLU A 119 21.32 3.53 -1.30
C GLU A 119 22.29 2.36 -1.60
N SER A 120 21.78 1.18 -1.95
CA SER A 120 22.59 0.02 -2.31
C SER A 120 23.23 0.21 -3.69
N MET A 121 24.56 0.20 -3.75
CA MET A 121 25.30 0.24 -5.02
C MET A 121 24.92 -0.92 -5.94
N LEU A 122 24.72 -2.12 -5.39
CA LEU A 122 24.26 -3.28 -6.16
C LEU A 122 22.94 -3.01 -6.88
N LEU A 123 21.96 -2.39 -6.18
CA LEU A 123 20.67 -2.09 -6.77
C LEU A 123 20.80 -0.98 -7.82
N GLN A 124 21.54 0.09 -7.50
CA GLN A 124 21.75 1.20 -8.42
C GLN A 124 22.41 0.72 -9.72
N ASP A 125 23.45 -0.10 -9.63
CA ASP A 125 24.16 -0.62 -10.81
C ASP A 125 23.26 -1.54 -11.63
N THR A 126 22.49 -2.41 -10.97
CA THR A 126 21.53 -3.31 -11.65
C THR A 126 20.46 -2.51 -12.41
N ILE A 127 19.85 -1.51 -11.77
CA ILE A 127 18.82 -0.67 -12.40
C ILE A 127 19.41 0.17 -13.54
N LYS A 128 20.58 0.79 -13.34
CA LYS A 128 21.27 1.57 -14.40
C LYS A 128 21.65 0.71 -15.60
N GLN A 129 22.08 -0.53 -15.37
CA GLN A 129 22.41 -1.44 -16.47
C GLN A 129 21.16 -1.86 -17.24
N GLN A 130 20.11 -2.29 -16.52
CA GLN A 130 18.88 -2.80 -17.14
C GLN A 130 18.11 -1.70 -17.87
N PHE A 131 18.02 -0.51 -17.28
CA PHE A 131 17.26 0.63 -17.79
C PHE A 131 18.19 1.74 -18.29
N SER A 132 19.26 1.36 -18.98
CA SER A 132 20.29 2.29 -19.50
C SER A 132 19.79 3.33 -20.51
N HIS A 133 18.59 3.11 -21.07
CA HIS A 133 17.90 4.04 -21.97
C HIS A 133 17.08 5.10 -21.22
N MET A 134 16.99 5.01 -19.89
CA MET A 134 16.25 5.93 -19.02
C MET A 134 17.22 6.73 -18.14
N LYS A 135 16.77 7.89 -17.68
CA LYS A 135 17.54 8.70 -16.74
C LYS A 135 17.30 8.22 -15.32
N ILE A 136 18.31 7.59 -14.72
CA ILE A 136 18.24 7.10 -13.34
C ILE A 136 18.72 8.17 -12.37
N ILE A 137 17.85 8.60 -11.47
CA ILE A 137 18.12 9.62 -10.46
C ILE A 137 18.11 8.96 -9.08
N VAL A 138 19.21 9.10 -8.35
CA VAL A 138 19.31 8.68 -6.95
C VAL A 138 19.58 9.93 -6.11
N PRO A 139 18.61 10.41 -5.31
CA PRO A 139 18.80 11.60 -4.49
C PRO A 139 19.82 11.34 -3.37
N PRO A 140 20.56 12.37 -2.92
CA PRO A 140 21.32 12.29 -1.67
C PRO A 140 20.39 11.94 -0.50
N ASP A 141 20.81 11.00 0.34
CA ASP A 141 19.98 10.40 1.40
C ASP A 141 18.68 9.81 0.86
N ALA A 142 18.76 8.90 -0.12
CA ALA A 142 17.59 8.25 -0.70
C ALA A 142 16.68 7.61 0.37
N GLY A 143 17.25 7.11 1.47
CA GLY A 143 16.51 6.62 2.64
C GLY A 143 15.66 7.67 3.36
N LEU A 144 16.00 8.96 3.26
CA LEU A 144 15.27 10.08 3.87
C LEU A 144 14.42 10.86 2.86
N ALA A 145 14.51 10.58 1.56
CA ALA A 145 13.85 11.35 0.51
C ALA A 145 12.33 11.48 0.72
N VAL A 146 11.66 10.37 1.08
CA VAL A 146 10.21 10.36 1.36
C VAL A 146 9.86 11.22 2.57
N LEU A 147 10.63 11.10 3.67
CA LEU A 147 10.41 11.91 4.87
C LEU A 147 10.61 13.40 4.60
N LYS A 148 11.70 13.76 3.90
CA LYS A 148 11.96 15.14 3.49
C LYS A 148 10.80 15.69 2.64
N GLY A 149 10.32 14.90 1.68
CA GLY A 149 9.14 15.24 0.88
C GLY A 149 7.88 15.46 1.72
N ALA A 150 7.64 14.61 2.72
CA ALA A 150 6.51 14.75 3.63
C ALA A 150 6.58 16.04 4.47
N VAL A 151 7.76 16.43 4.95
CA VAL A 151 7.97 17.69 5.67
C VAL A 151 7.69 18.90 4.75
N ILE A 152 8.20 18.87 3.51
CA ILE A 152 7.93 19.91 2.52
C ILE A 152 6.43 20.02 2.24
N TYR A 153 5.74 18.88 2.07
CA TYR A 153 4.30 18.84 1.87
C TYR A 153 3.53 19.42 3.07
N GLY A 154 3.95 19.15 4.31
CA GLY A 154 3.34 19.76 5.50
C GLY A 154 3.43 21.29 5.51
N HIS A 155 4.53 21.86 4.99
CA HIS A 155 4.69 23.31 4.86
C HIS A 155 3.97 23.89 3.64
N CYS A 156 3.81 23.11 2.57
CA CYS A 156 3.17 23.53 1.33
C CYS A 156 2.24 22.44 0.77
N PRO A 157 1.05 22.24 1.37
CA PRO A 157 0.14 21.17 0.93
C PRO A 157 -0.38 21.38 -0.50
N SER A 158 -0.42 22.63 -0.97
CA SER A 158 -0.84 22.99 -2.32
C SER A 158 0.13 22.56 -3.42
N ALA A 159 1.31 22.01 -3.07
CA ALA A 159 2.25 21.44 -4.03
C ALA A 159 1.68 20.21 -4.75
N ILE A 160 0.68 19.53 -4.19
CA ILE A 160 -0.03 18.42 -4.82
C ILE A 160 -1.42 18.89 -5.23
N THR A 161 -1.65 19.01 -6.54
CA THR A 161 -2.93 19.49 -7.08
C THR A 161 -3.86 18.36 -7.47
N GLU A 162 -3.32 17.20 -7.85
CA GLU A 162 -4.08 16.06 -8.34
C GLU A 162 -3.58 14.75 -7.72
N ARG A 163 -4.50 13.79 -7.59
CA ARG A 163 -4.22 12.43 -7.12
C ARG A 163 -4.99 11.43 -7.96
N VAL A 164 -4.46 10.21 -8.06
CA VAL A 164 -5.19 9.09 -8.68
C VAL A 164 -5.83 8.27 -7.58
N SER A 165 -7.15 8.05 -7.65
CA SER A 165 -7.84 7.23 -6.66
C SER A 165 -7.36 5.79 -6.71
N LYS A 166 -6.90 5.25 -5.58
CA LYS A 166 -6.49 3.83 -5.50
C LYS A 166 -7.69 2.88 -5.50
N TYR A 167 -8.83 3.35 -4.99
CA TYR A 167 -10.02 2.53 -4.76
C TYR A 167 -11.26 3.20 -5.35
N THR A 168 -12.28 2.39 -5.55
CA THR A 168 -13.63 2.85 -5.86
C THR A 168 -14.33 3.16 -4.54
N TYR A 169 -14.94 4.35 -4.45
CA TYR A 169 -15.68 4.82 -3.29
C TYR A 169 -17.13 5.10 -3.66
N GLY A 170 -18.02 4.78 -2.73
CA GLY A 170 -19.45 4.92 -2.96
C GLY A 170 -20.27 4.67 -1.72
N VAL A 171 -21.57 4.57 -1.91
CA VAL A 171 -22.56 4.38 -0.85
C VAL A 171 -23.37 3.12 -1.14
N SER A 172 -23.73 2.39 -0.08
CA SER A 172 -24.74 1.33 -0.19
C SER A 172 -26.12 1.95 -0.44
N THR A 173 -26.87 1.39 -1.39
CA THR A 173 -28.20 1.89 -1.75
C THR A 173 -29.16 0.76 -2.05
N THR A 174 -30.44 1.11 -2.22
CA THR A 174 -31.50 0.19 -2.61
C THR A 174 -32.33 0.77 -3.74
N LYS A 175 -32.74 -0.08 -4.68
CA LYS A 175 -33.59 0.30 -5.82
C LYS A 175 -34.81 -0.60 -5.88
N LEU A 176 -35.85 -0.19 -6.60
CA LEU A 176 -36.97 -1.08 -6.90
C LEU A 176 -36.44 -2.37 -7.54
N PHE A 177 -36.98 -3.51 -7.09
CA PHE A 177 -36.57 -4.81 -7.59
C PHE A 177 -37.01 -4.97 -9.04
N ASP A 178 -36.13 -5.56 -9.85
CA ASP A 178 -36.30 -5.74 -11.28
C ASP A 178 -35.96 -7.21 -11.52
N GLU A 179 -36.97 -8.02 -11.85
CA GLU A 179 -36.83 -9.47 -11.92
C GLU A 179 -35.86 -9.92 -13.03
N ASP A 180 -35.65 -9.08 -14.06
CA ASP A 180 -34.78 -9.39 -15.18
C ASP A 180 -33.30 -9.07 -14.89
N LYS A 181 -33.02 -8.22 -13.89
CA LYS A 181 -31.67 -7.70 -13.61
C LYS A 181 -31.16 -8.04 -12.22
N HIS A 182 -32.04 -8.14 -11.24
CA HIS A 182 -31.66 -8.26 -9.84
C HIS A 182 -31.75 -9.72 -9.37
N PRO A 183 -30.72 -10.23 -8.65
CA PRO A 183 -30.76 -11.59 -8.14
C PRO A 183 -31.79 -11.71 -7.01
N LEU A 184 -32.53 -12.82 -6.98
CA LEU A 184 -33.55 -13.10 -5.96
C LEU A 184 -32.97 -13.11 -4.53
N SER A 185 -31.69 -13.44 -4.35
CA SER A 185 -31.01 -13.40 -3.06
C SER A 185 -30.85 -11.99 -2.47
N LYS A 186 -31.05 -10.94 -3.29
CA LYS A 186 -31.01 -9.53 -2.89
C LYS A 186 -32.38 -8.88 -2.81
N ARG A 187 -33.45 -9.68 -2.97
CA ARG A 187 -34.83 -9.21 -2.90
C ARG A 187 -35.27 -9.07 -1.45
N GLU A 188 -35.76 -7.90 -1.09
CA GLU A 188 -36.35 -7.63 0.21
C GLU A 188 -37.71 -6.94 0.06
N VAL A 189 -38.67 -7.30 0.93
CA VAL A 189 -40.01 -6.71 0.96
C VAL A 189 -40.08 -5.74 2.13
N TYR A 190 -40.29 -4.47 1.81
CA TYR A 190 -40.35 -3.39 2.79
C TYR A 190 -41.76 -3.29 3.38
N SER A 191 -41.89 -2.63 4.54
CA SER A 191 -43.16 -2.53 5.28
C SER A 191 -44.26 -1.75 4.54
N ASN A 192 -43.89 -0.91 3.57
CA ASN A 192 -44.81 -0.22 2.66
C ASN A 192 -45.29 -1.11 1.50
N GLY A 193 -44.85 -2.37 1.42
CA GLY A 193 -45.17 -3.31 0.35
C GLY A 193 -44.24 -3.22 -0.86
N GLU A 194 -43.29 -2.28 -0.89
CA GLU A 194 -42.31 -2.21 -1.97
C GLU A 194 -41.35 -3.39 -1.92
N ILE A 195 -41.03 -3.93 -3.11
CA ILE A 195 -40.01 -4.95 -3.27
C ILE A 195 -38.76 -4.24 -3.80
N ARG A 196 -37.66 -4.30 -3.05
CA ARG A 196 -36.41 -3.63 -3.39
C ARG A 196 -35.24 -4.60 -3.49
N CYS A 197 -34.26 -4.23 -4.29
CA CYS A 197 -32.95 -4.84 -4.35
C CYS A 197 -32.02 -4.11 -3.38
N VAL A 198 -31.44 -4.84 -2.43
CA VAL A 198 -30.59 -4.28 -1.36
C VAL A 198 -29.10 -4.51 -1.62
N ASP A 199 -28.26 -3.82 -0.84
CA ASP A 199 -26.80 -3.88 -0.91
C ASP A 199 -26.23 -3.43 -2.26
N LEU A 200 -26.91 -2.56 -3.00
CA LEU A 200 -26.40 -2.09 -4.30
C LEU A 200 -25.30 -1.05 -4.09
N TRP A 201 -24.30 -1.06 -4.98
CA TRP A 201 -23.35 0.04 -5.07
C TRP A 201 -23.94 1.26 -5.78
N SER A 202 -23.73 2.43 -5.19
CA SER A 202 -23.78 3.71 -5.88
C SER A 202 -22.38 4.31 -5.87
N VAL A 203 -21.67 4.20 -7.00
CA VAL A 203 -20.29 4.67 -7.16
C VAL A 203 -20.25 6.19 -7.30
N ILE A 204 -19.37 6.83 -6.53
CA ILE A 204 -19.09 8.27 -6.59
C ILE A 204 -17.71 8.53 -7.23
N VAL A 205 -16.72 7.69 -6.90
CA VAL A 205 -15.37 7.73 -7.46
C VAL A 205 -14.94 6.32 -7.84
N THR A 206 -14.31 6.16 -9.00
CA THR A 206 -13.78 4.89 -9.48
C THR A 206 -12.26 4.80 -9.28
N ALA A 207 -11.76 3.60 -8.99
CA ALA A 207 -10.32 3.36 -8.93
C ALA A 207 -9.65 3.73 -10.27
N GLY A 208 -8.65 4.60 -10.21
CA GLY A 208 -7.96 5.17 -11.38
C GLY A 208 -8.41 6.58 -11.76
N ASP A 209 -9.47 7.11 -11.17
CA ASP A 209 -9.91 8.48 -11.45
C ASP A 209 -8.87 9.50 -10.99
N LYS A 210 -8.66 10.55 -11.79
CA LYS A 210 -7.86 11.71 -11.44
C LYS A 210 -8.73 12.70 -10.67
N LEU A 211 -8.33 12.98 -9.43
CA LEU A 211 -9.07 13.80 -8.48
C LEU A 211 -8.27 15.06 -8.17
N ILE A 212 -8.88 16.22 -8.34
CA ILE A 212 -8.29 17.49 -7.91
C ILE A 212 -8.45 17.61 -6.39
N VAL A 213 -7.35 17.92 -5.70
CA VAL A 213 -7.33 17.99 -4.24
C VAL A 213 -8.23 19.11 -3.75
N GLY A 214 -9.14 18.78 -2.83
CA GLY A 214 -10.09 19.73 -2.25
C GLY A 214 -11.32 20.03 -3.10
N GLU A 215 -11.43 19.48 -4.31
CA GLU A 215 -12.64 19.59 -5.13
C GLU A 215 -13.63 18.47 -4.82
N ALA A 216 -14.90 18.86 -4.69
CA ALA A 216 -16.00 17.91 -4.53
C ALA A 216 -16.25 17.17 -5.85
N GLN A 217 -16.29 15.85 -5.76
CA GLN A 217 -16.65 14.98 -6.88
C GLN A 217 -18.15 15.08 -7.19
N ASN A 218 -18.55 14.54 -8.34
CA ASN A 218 -19.94 14.56 -8.79
C ASN A 218 -20.89 14.07 -7.71
N GLU A 219 -21.91 14.88 -7.43
CA GLU A 219 -22.88 14.59 -6.40
C GLU A 219 -23.84 13.48 -6.85
N GLN A 220 -24.08 12.50 -5.97
CA GLN A 220 -25.13 11.49 -6.12
C GLN A 220 -26.28 11.80 -5.18
N SER A 221 -27.52 11.77 -5.68
CA SER A 221 -28.71 12.07 -4.88
C SER A 221 -29.46 10.81 -4.47
N PHE A 222 -29.88 10.76 -3.22
CA PHE A 222 -30.62 9.65 -2.62
C PHE A 222 -31.90 10.12 -1.98
N SER A 223 -32.96 9.33 -2.11
CA SER A 223 -34.30 9.64 -1.57
C SER A 223 -34.69 8.65 -0.49
N PRO A 224 -35.49 9.06 0.51
CA PRO A 224 -35.99 8.16 1.52
C PRO A 224 -36.95 7.14 0.90
N VAL A 225 -37.02 5.95 1.50
CA VAL A 225 -37.93 4.89 1.05
C VAL A 225 -39.35 5.12 1.59
N PHE A 226 -39.46 5.69 2.80
CA PHE A 226 -40.74 5.94 3.46
C PHE A 226 -41.06 7.43 3.55
N GLU A 227 -42.34 7.78 3.38
CA GLU A 227 -42.79 9.18 3.43
C GLU A 227 -42.60 9.83 4.82
N ASP A 228 -42.64 9.05 5.89
CA ASP A 228 -42.48 9.51 7.26
C ASP A 228 -41.05 9.32 7.82
N GLN A 229 -40.13 8.79 7.01
CA GLN A 229 -38.72 8.58 7.36
C GLN A 229 -38.09 9.89 7.87
N LYS A 230 -37.51 9.83 9.08
CA LYS A 230 -36.96 11.01 9.79
C LYS A 230 -35.46 11.21 9.60
N SER A 231 -34.75 10.18 9.16
CA SER A 231 -33.33 10.27 8.83
C SER A 231 -32.95 9.20 7.81
N MET A 232 -31.79 9.36 7.18
CA MET A 232 -31.22 8.39 6.25
C MET A 232 -29.82 8.00 6.70
N ASP A 233 -29.60 6.71 6.87
CA ASP A 233 -28.28 6.14 7.14
C ASP A 233 -27.57 5.86 5.83
N LEU A 234 -26.47 6.55 5.59
CA LEU A 234 -25.64 6.37 4.41
C LEU A 234 -24.35 5.68 4.82
N ALA A 235 -24.21 4.41 4.44
CA ALA A 235 -23.01 3.62 4.69
C ALA A 235 -22.02 3.79 3.53
N ILE A 236 -20.80 4.19 3.85
CA ILE A 236 -19.74 4.46 2.87
C ILE A 236 -18.88 3.21 2.71
N PHE A 237 -18.64 2.81 1.47
CA PHE A 237 -17.88 1.63 1.13
C PHE A 237 -16.68 1.95 0.23
N VAL A 238 -15.66 1.09 0.33
CA VAL A 238 -14.47 1.08 -0.51
C VAL A 238 -14.22 -0.30 -1.10
N THR A 239 -13.69 -0.38 -2.32
CA THR A 239 -13.26 -1.62 -2.99
C THR A 239 -12.17 -1.34 -4.03
N SER A 240 -11.36 -2.35 -4.37
CA SER A 240 -10.42 -2.27 -5.49
C SER A 240 -11.05 -2.57 -6.85
N ASP A 241 -12.29 -3.07 -6.88
CA ASP A 241 -13.04 -3.29 -8.11
C ASP A 241 -13.47 -1.95 -8.73
N LYS A 242 -13.33 -1.79 -10.04
CA LYS A 242 -13.73 -0.59 -10.78
C LYS A 242 -15.23 -0.53 -11.05
N ASP A 243 -15.91 -1.67 -11.08
CA ASP A 243 -17.34 -1.77 -11.39
C ASP A 243 -18.09 -2.69 -10.41
N PRO A 244 -18.07 -2.36 -9.10
CA PRO A 244 -18.69 -3.20 -8.09
C PRO A 244 -20.22 -3.19 -8.20
N LYS A 245 -20.85 -4.34 -7.95
CA LYS A 245 -22.32 -4.50 -8.07
C LYS A 245 -23.02 -4.51 -6.73
N PHE A 246 -22.54 -5.32 -5.78
CA PHE A 246 -23.09 -5.39 -4.43
C PHE A 246 -22.07 -5.09 -3.34
N THR A 247 -22.48 -4.41 -2.27
CA THR A 247 -21.63 -4.07 -1.12
C THR A 247 -21.29 -5.28 -0.26
N THR A 248 -21.91 -6.43 -0.52
CA THR A 248 -21.55 -7.73 0.04
C THR A 248 -20.55 -8.51 -0.80
N ASP A 249 -20.19 -8.02 -1.98
CA ASP A 249 -19.21 -8.69 -2.84
C ASP A 249 -17.84 -8.69 -2.17
N VAL A 250 -17.08 -9.77 -2.39
CA VAL A 250 -15.74 -9.93 -1.82
C VAL A 250 -14.86 -8.74 -2.18
N GLY A 251 -14.20 -8.16 -1.18
CA GLY A 251 -13.34 -6.98 -1.35
C GLY A 251 -14.05 -5.65 -1.07
N SER A 252 -15.38 -5.64 -0.92
CA SER A 252 -16.12 -4.48 -0.42
C SER A 252 -15.92 -4.35 1.10
N LYS A 253 -15.53 -3.16 1.57
CA LYS A 253 -15.35 -2.84 2.99
C LYS A 253 -16.12 -1.58 3.33
N GLN A 254 -16.94 -1.64 4.37
CA GLN A 254 -17.55 -0.44 4.94
C GLN A 254 -16.48 0.35 5.71
N VAL A 255 -16.39 1.65 5.43
CA VAL A 255 -15.37 2.54 5.99
C VAL A 255 -15.95 3.64 6.87
N GLY A 256 -17.27 3.80 6.85
CA GLY A 256 -17.98 4.65 7.78
C GLY A 256 -19.47 4.70 7.49
N SER A 257 -20.18 5.48 8.28
CA SER A 257 -21.60 5.76 8.08
C SER A 257 -21.97 7.14 8.59
N VAL A 258 -22.99 7.74 7.99
CA VAL A 258 -23.51 9.05 8.38
C VAL A 258 -25.03 9.00 8.42
N ASN A 259 -25.60 9.40 9.56
CA ASN A 259 -27.04 9.57 9.71
C ASN A 259 -27.41 11.02 9.36
N VAL A 260 -28.24 11.19 8.35
CA VAL A 260 -28.67 12.51 7.86
C VAL A 260 -30.13 12.73 8.26
N PRO A 261 -30.44 13.68 9.16
CA PRO A 261 -31.82 14.04 9.48
C PRO A 261 -32.56 14.57 8.25
N LEU A 262 -33.83 14.21 8.12
CA LEU A 262 -34.72 14.64 7.05
C LEU A 262 -35.88 15.48 7.62
N SER A 263 -36.06 16.64 7.03
CA SER A 263 -37.14 17.58 7.30
C SER A 263 -38.34 17.27 6.40
N GLY A 264 -39.54 17.62 6.87
CA GLY A 264 -40.78 17.38 6.13
C GLY A 264 -41.21 15.91 6.05
N ARG A 265 -41.99 15.59 5.01
CA ARG A 265 -42.55 14.27 4.69
C ARG A 265 -42.52 14.07 3.17
N GLY A 266 -42.79 12.85 2.69
CA GLY A 266 -42.81 12.50 1.27
C GLY A 266 -41.54 11.78 0.81
N THR A 267 -41.54 11.22 -0.38
CA THR A 267 -40.38 10.50 -0.98
C THR A 267 -39.64 11.32 -2.03
N ASP A 268 -40.16 12.50 -2.37
CA ASP A 268 -39.55 13.51 -3.25
C ASP A 268 -38.38 14.26 -2.59
N ARG A 269 -38.22 14.10 -1.26
CA ARG A 269 -37.06 14.58 -0.51
C ARG A 269 -35.77 13.92 -1.02
N SER A 270 -34.67 14.65 -0.95
CA SER A 270 -33.36 14.14 -1.39
C SER A 270 -32.22 14.61 -0.51
N VAL A 271 -31.20 13.75 -0.42
CA VAL A 271 -29.90 14.06 0.14
C VAL A 271 -28.86 13.89 -0.96
N GLY A 272 -28.14 14.96 -1.25
CA GLY A 272 -26.97 14.90 -2.13
C GLY A 272 -25.75 14.44 -1.34
N VAL A 273 -24.99 13.50 -1.89
CA VAL A 273 -23.74 13.00 -1.32
C VAL A 273 -22.63 13.34 -2.29
N ARG A 274 -21.60 14.00 -1.77
CA ARG A 274 -20.37 14.29 -2.51
C ARG A 274 -19.16 13.96 -1.65
N MET A 275 -18.10 13.52 -2.32
CA MET A 275 -16.84 13.18 -1.66
C MET A 275 -15.78 14.20 -2.06
N ILE A 276 -15.03 14.68 -1.10
CA ILE A 276 -13.94 15.63 -1.28
C ILE A 276 -12.66 14.93 -0.85
N PHE A 277 -11.73 14.79 -1.78
CA PHE A 277 -10.45 14.14 -1.55
C PHE A 277 -9.46 15.21 -1.14
N GLY A 278 -9.36 15.41 0.18
CA GLY A 278 -8.46 16.38 0.80
C GLY A 278 -7.03 15.85 0.92
N GLY A 279 -6.25 16.51 1.78
CA GLY A 279 -4.83 16.18 1.99
C GLY A 279 -4.59 14.75 2.44
N THR A 280 -4.95 14.42 3.69
CA THR A 280 -4.78 13.08 4.29
C THR A 280 -6.09 12.42 4.68
N GLU A 281 -7.22 13.10 4.41
CA GLU A 281 -8.58 12.64 4.76
C GLU A 281 -9.54 12.83 3.57
N ILE A 282 -10.50 11.91 3.43
CA ILE A 282 -11.63 12.02 2.52
C ILE A 282 -12.81 12.56 3.33
N THR A 283 -13.34 13.71 2.94
CA THR A 283 -14.55 14.27 3.54
C THR A 283 -15.75 13.85 2.72
N VAL A 284 -16.71 13.19 3.34
CA VAL A 284 -18.01 12.86 2.75
C VAL A 284 -19.01 13.88 3.26
N GLU A 285 -19.57 14.69 2.36
CA GLU A 285 -20.60 15.67 2.68
C GLU A 285 -21.95 15.16 2.20
N CYS A 286 -22.91 15.15 3.12
CA CYS A 286 -24.30 14.82 2.85
C CYS A 286 -25.17 16.06 3.06
N VAL A 287 -25.79 16.54 1.99
CA VAL A 287 -26.56 17.78 1.95
C VAL A 287 -28.03 17.46 1.82
N GLU A 288 -28.81 17.76 2.86
CA GLU A 288 -30.27 17.71 2.79
C GLU A 288 -30.77 18.83 1.85
N LYS A 289 -31.34 18.47 0.69
CA LYS A 289 -31.64 19.45 -0.36
C LYS A 289 -32.72 20.47 0.01
N ALA A 290 -33.67 20.10 0.88
CA ALA A 290 -34.77 20.97 1.28
C ALA A 290 -34.29 22.13 2.18
N THR A 291 -33.30 21.88 3.03
CA THR A 291 -32.84 22.85 4.05
C THR A 291 -31.45 23.41 3.77
N GLY A 292 -30.66 22.72 2.92
CA GLY A 292 -29.24 22.98 2.73
C GLY A 292 -28.37 22.51 3.90
N ARG A 293 -28.93 21.80 4.89
CA ARG A 293 -28.17 21.30 6.03
C ARG A 293 -27.14 20.28 5.58
N ILE A 294 -25.90 20.45 6.04
CA ILE A 294 -24.79 19.55 5.76
C ILE A 294 -24.50 18.70 6.99
N THR A 295 -24.42 17.39 6.79
CA THR A 295 -23.82 16.43 7.74
C THR A 295 -22.60 15.83 7.08
N GLN A 296 -21.47 15.78 7.77
CA GLN A 296 -20.21 15.31 7.20
C GLN A 296 -19.57 14.19 8.01
N LEU A 297 -18.74 13.39 7.34
CA LEU A 297 -17.91 12.35 7.89
C LEU A 297 -16.50 12.48 7.27
N ASN A 298 -15.46 12.40 8.10
CA ASN A 298 -14.08 12.29 7.61
C ASN A 298 -13.62 10.83 7.70
N ILE A 299 -12.96 10.37 6.64
CA ILE A 299 -12.45 9.01 6.49
C ILE A 299 -10.95 9.10 6.20
N ASP A 300 -10.14 8.36 6.96
CA ASP A 300 -8.69 8.34 6.75
C ASP A 300 -8.30 7.64 5.44
N PHE A 301 -7.35 8.21 4.70
CA PHE A 301 -6.83 7.60 3.46
C PHE A 301 -6.01 6.31 3.68
N LEU A 302 -5.55 6.05 4.91
CA LEU A 302 -4.56 5.00 5.23
C LEU A 302 -5.18 3.63 5.62
N MET A 303 -6.44 3.37 5.25
CA MET A 303 -7.16 2.13 5.57
C MET A 303 -6.68 0.87 4.86
#